data_AF-A0A6G0UA15-F1
#
_entry.id   AF-A0A6G0UA15-F1
#
_cell.length_a   1.000
_cell.length_b   1.000
_cell.length_c   1.000
_cell.angle_alpha   90.00
_cell.angle_beta   90.00
_cell.angle_gamma   90.00
#
_symmetry.space_group_name_H-M   'P 1'
#
loop_
_entity.id
_entity.type
_entity.pdbx_description
1 polymer ?
#
loop_
_entity_poly.entity_id
_entity_poly.type
_entity_poly.pdbx_seq_one_letter_code
_entity_poly.pdbx_strand_id
1 'polypeptide(L)'
;MLASAVTCAVESVGNYGILAKISEEKPPPTSALNRAITIEGLGCFLAGAMGIGVGVTTYSENVAAVSVTRVASRFVMQVTGCIFICAGIFTKVAAILATIPDPIIGGVLGM
;
A
#
# COMPACT_ATOMS: atom_id res chain seq x y z
N MET A 1 -12.17 11.53 -7.85
CA MET A 1 -11.20 11.50 -6.73
C MET A 1 -11.87 11.38 -5.36
N LEU A 2 -12.94 12.13 -5.04
CA LEU A 2 -13.62 11.95 -3.73
C LEU A 2 -14.29 10.57 -3.60
N ALA A 3 -15.02 10.12 -4.62
CA ALA A 3 -15.63 8.78 -4.60
C ALA A 3 -14.58 7.67 -4.43
N SER A 4 -13.48 7.73 -5.17
CA SER A 4 -12.38 6.76 -5.05
C SER A 4 -11.71 6.82 -3.67
N ALA A 5 -11.52 8.01 -3.10
CA ALA A 5 -10.95 8.15 -1.75
C ALA A 5 -11.83 7.51 -0.67
N VAL A 6 -13.17 7.64 -0.78
CA VAL A 6 -14.11 6.98 0.12
C VAL A 6 -14.04 5.45 -0.05
N THR A 7 -14.01 4.96 -1.29
CA THR A 7 -13.85 3.52 -1.56
C THR A 7 -12.54 2.97 -0.97
N CYS A 8 -11.41 3.65 -1.19
CA CYS A 8 -10.11 3.26 -0.65
C CYS A 8 -10.10 3.28 0.89
N ALA A 9 -10.76 4.25 1.52
CA ALA A 9 -10.87 4.30 2.98
C ALA A 9 -11.65 3.10 3.52
N VAL A 10 -12.77 2.73 2.87
CA VAL A 10 -13.57 1.55 3.25
C VAL A 10 -12.76 0.25 3.04
N GLU A 11 -12.06 0.14 1.92
CA GLU A 11 -11.18 -1.01 1.63
C GLU A 11 -10.07 -1.14 2.68
N SER A 12 -9.40 -0.04 3.01
CA SER A 12 -8.29 -0.02 3.97
C SER A 12 -8.75 -0.40 5.38
N VAL A 13 -9.93 0.06 5.82
CA VAL A 13 -10.53 -0.39 7.08
C VAL A 13 -10.76 -1.91 7.10
N GLY A 14 -11.24 -2.48 5.99
CA GLY A 14 -11.37 -3.93 5.84
C GLY A 14 -10.02 -4.66 5.94
N ASN A 15 -9.01 -4.14 5.26
CA ASN A 15 -7.65 -4.66 5.24
C ASN A 15 -6.99 -4.65 6.63
N TYR A 16 -7.19 -3.61 7.44
CA TYR A 16 -6.70 -3.57 8.82
C TYR A 16 -7.31 -4.67 9.68
N GLY A 17 -8.60 -4.95 9.51
CA GLY A 17 -9.28 -6.04 10.20
C GLY A 17 -8.77 -7.42 9.79
N ILE A 18 -8.50 -7.62 8.49
CA ILE A 18 -7.94 -8.88 7.97
C ILE A 18 -6.51 -9.07 8.48
N LEU A 19 -5.65 -8.04 8.41
CA LEU A 19 -4.28 -8.09 8.92
C LEU A 19 -4.23 -8.41 10.42
N ALA A 20 -5.10 -7.81 11.24
CA ALA A 20 -5.16 -8.11 12.66
C ALA A 20 -5.49 -9.58 12.93
N LYS A 21 -6.44 -10.16 12.17
CA LYS A 21 -6.78 -11.59 12.25
C LYS A 21 -5.63 -12.49 11.81
N ILE A 22 -4.96 -12.16 10.70
CA ILE A 22 -3.82 -12.94 10.19
C ILE A 22 -2.64 -12.90 11.18
N SER A 23 -2.46 -11.77 11.84
CA SER A 23 -1.38 -11.56 12.82
C SER A 23 -1.70 -12.15 14.20
N GLU A 24 -2.85 -12.81 14.37
CA GLU A 24 -3.35 -13.35 15.65
C GLU A 24 -3.42 -12.30 16.77
N GLU A 25 -3.60 -11.03 16.37
CA GLU A 25 -3.66 -9.90 17.29
C GLU A 25 -5.10 -9.48 17.58
N LYS A 26 -5.28 -8.72 18.67
CA LYS A 26 -6.60 -8.18 19.01
C LYS A 26 -7.11 -7.27 17.88
N PRO A 27 -8.44 -7.22 17.66
CA PRO A 27 -9.03 -6.29 16.71
C PRO A 27 -8.53 -4.85 16.99
N PRO A 28 -8.15 -4.10 15.94
CA PRO A 28 -7.55 -2.79 16.12
C PRO A 28 -8.56 -1.86 16.80
N PRO A 29 -8.18 -1.14 17.86
CA PRO A 29 -9.05 -0.18 18.50
C PRO A 29 -9.36 0.97 17.51
N THR A 30 -10.50 1.63 17.70
CA THR A 30 -10.94 2.76 16.85
C THR A 30 -9.90 3.89 16.80
N SER A 31 -9.14 4.08 17.88
CA SER A 31 -8.02 5.05 17.92
C SER A 31 -6.87 4.68 16.97
N ALA A 32 -6.58 3.38 16.79
CA ALA A 32 -5.58 2.91 15.84
C ALA A 32 -6.07 3.03 14.40
N LEU A 33 -7.35 2.72 14.14
CA LEU A 33 -7.96 2.89 12.81
C LEU A 33 -7.96 4.37 12.38
N ASN A 34 -8.35 5.29 13.27
CA ASN A 34 -8.32 6.72 12.98
C ASN A 34 -6.89 7.21 12.68
N ARG A 35 -5.90 6.72 13.42
CA ARG A 35 -4.48 7.04 13.15
C ARG A 35 -4.04 6.49 11.79
N ALA A 36 -4.40 5.25 11.46
CA ALA A 36 -4.03 4.63 10.20
C ALA A 36 -4.60 5.41 8.98
N ILE A 37 -5.90 5.73 9.02
CA ILE A 37 -6.57 6.52 7.98
C ILE A 37 -5.98 7.94 7.88
N THR A 38 -5.62 8.54 9.01
CA THR A 38 -4.97 9.88 9.00
C THR A 38 -3.60 9.82 8.32
N ILE A 39 -2.82 8.76 8.55
CA ILE A 39 -1.51 8.57 7.91
C ILE A 39 -1.66 8.29 6.41
N GLU A 40 -2.65 7.50 5.97
CA GLU A 40 -2.96 7.33 4.55
C GLU A 40 -3.35 8.65 3.88
N GLY A 41 -4.20 9.44 4.53
CA GLY A 41 -4.58 10.78 4.06
C GLY A 41 -3.39 11.73 3.96
N LEU A 42 -2.49 11.70 4.94
CA LEU A 42 -1.23 12.46 4.89
C LEU A 42 -0.33 11.96 3.75
N GLY A 43 -0.26 10.66 3.53
CA GLY A 43 0.46 10.05 2.41
C GLY A 43 -0.08 10.50 1.06
N CYS A 44 -1.40 10.52 0.89
CA CYS A 44 -2.07 11.07 -0.29
C CYS A 44 -1.73 12.56 -0.49
N PHE A 45 -1.74 13.35 0.59
CA PHE A 45 -1.40 14.77 0.54
C PHE A 45 0.04 14.99 0.08
N LEU A 46 1.00 14.23 0.65
CA LEU A 46 2.41 14.29 0.26
C LEU A 46 2.62 13.82 -1.18
N ALA A 47 1.96 12.74 -1.61
CA ALA A 47 2.03 12.26 -2.99
C ALA A 47 1.49 13.31 -3.98
N GLY A 48 0.39 13.98 -3.63
CA GLY A 48 -0.15 15.11 -4.40
C GLY A 48 0.82 16.28 -4.46
N ALA A 49 1.42 16.67 -3.31
CA ALA A 49 2.40 17.75 -3.25
C ALA A 49 3.68 17.45 -4.05
N MET A 50 4.09 16.18 -4.14
CA MET A 50 5.22 15.72 -4.94
C MET A 50 4.88 15.52 -6.44
N GLY A 51 3.63 15.77 -6.85
CA GLY A 51 3.20 15.69 -8.25
C GLY A 51 2.90 14.28 -8.78
N ILE A 52 2.76 13.28 -7.91
CA ILE A 52 2.53 11.87 -8.28
C ILE A 52 1.13 11.66 -8.87
N GLY A 53 0.17 12.55 -8.60
CA GLY A 53 -1.16 12.57 -9.23
C GLY A 53 -2.07 11.37 -8.89
N VAL A 54 -1.57 10.39 -8.13
CA VAL A 54 -2.26 9.15 -7.73
C VAL A 54 -2.32 9.09 -6.20
N GLY A 55 -3.43 8.57 -5.67
CA GLY A 55 -3.62 8.38 -4.23
C GLY A 55 -2.80 7.22 -3.66
N VAL A 56 -2.45 7.30 -2.38
CA VAL A 56 -1.77 6.24 -1.64
C VAL A 56 -2.79 5.50 -0.79
N THR A 57 -2.80 4.17 -0.86
CA THR A 57 -3.73 3.31 -0.13
C THR A 57 -3.04 2.04 0.36
N THR A 58 -3.67 1.34 1.29
CA THR A 58 -3.27 0.01 1.72
C THR A 58 -3.50 -1.01 0.60
N TYR A 59 -2.43 -1.63 0.09
CA TYR A 59 -2.48 -2.64 -0.96
C TYR A 59 -3.01 -3.98 -0.44
N SER A 60 -4.16 -4.39 -0.95
CA SER A 60 -4.82 -5.67 -0.64
C SER A 60 -3.96 -6.88 -1.03
N GLU A 61 -3.14 -6.77 -2.07
CA GLU A 61 -2.20 -7.79 -2.52
C GLU A 61 -1.11 -8.06 -1.47
N ASN A 62 -0.64 -7.02 -0.79
CA ASN A 62 0.34 -7.16 0.29
C ASN A 62 -0.29 -7.86 1.50
N VAL A 63 -1.56 -7.56 1.81
CA VAL A 63 -2.32 -8.25 2.86
C VAL A 63 -2.48 -9.74 2.52
N ALA A 64 -2.80 -10.05 1.27
CA ALA A 64 -2.88 -11.42 0.77
C ALA A 64 -1.52 -12.14 0.88
N ALA A 65 -0.42 -11.48 0.50
CA ALA A 65 0.93 -12.04 0.63
C ALA A 65 1.30 -12.33 2.11
N VAL A 66 0.93 -11.46 3.04
CA VAL A 66 1.12 -11.70 4.49
C VAL A 66 0.30 -12.90 4.97
N SER A 67 -0.90 -13.10 4.42
CA SER A 67 -1.73 -14.27 4.76
C SER A 67 -1.08 -15.61 4.37
N VAL A 68 -0.35 -15.63 3.25
CA VAL A 68 0.36 -16.82 2.75
C VAL A 68 1.69 -17.02 3.46
N THR A 69 2.48 -15.95 3.59
CA THR A 69 3.83 -16.01 4.18
C THR A 69 3.81 -16.13 5.70
N ARG A 70 2.71 -15.73 6.36
CA ARG A 70 2.56 -15.67 7.82
C ARG A 70 3.60 -14.76 8.50
N VAL A 71 4.17 -13.81 7.76
CA VAL A 71 5.13 -12.83 8.30
C VAL A 71 4.47 -11.45 8.38
N ALA A 72 3.88 -11.14 9.55
CA ALA A 72 3.25 -9.84 9.83
C ALA A 72 4.17 -8.88 10.60
N SER A 73 5.48 -8.94 10.36
CA SER A 73 6.46 -8.14 11.12
C SER A 73 6.53 -6.69 10.63
N ARG A 74 6.40 -5.74 11.56
CA ARG A 74 6.59 -4.30 11.29
C ARG A 74 7.98 -3.97 10.73
N PHE A 75 8.99 -4.74 11.09
CA PHE A 75 10.37 -4.53 10.63
C PHE A 75 10.48 -4.81 9.12
N VAL A 76 9.81 -5.86 8.64
CA VAL A 76 9.79 -6.19 7.21
C VAL A 76 9.16 -5.05 6.41
N MET A 77 8.05 -4.50 6.89
CA MET A 77 7.37 -3.37 6.24
C MET A 77 8.25 -2.11 6.20
N GLN A 78 9.00 -1.81 7.27
CA GLN A 78 9.93 -0.68 7.31
C GLN A 78 11.09 -0.87 6.33
N VAL A 79 11.68 -2.06 6.29
CA VAL A 79 12.77 -2.38 5.35
C VAL A 79 12.28 -2.29 3.90
N THR A 80 11.09 -2.80 3.59
CA THR A 80 10.48 -2.66 2.26
C THR A 80 10.31 -1.19 1.87
N GLY A 81 9.85 -0.34 2.79
CA GLY A 81 9.75 1.11 2.56
C GLY A 81 11.11 1.75 2.23
N CYS A 82 12.16 1.41 2.99
CA CYS A 82 13.52 1.87 2.69
C CYS A 82 14.01 1.40 1.33
N ILE A 83 13.75 0.13 0.96
CA ILE A 83 14.12 -0.43 -0.35
C ILE A 83 13.42 0.35 -1.47
N PHE A 84 12.12 0.66 -1.34
CA PHE A 84 11.40 1.43 -2.35
C PHE A 84 11.88 2.88 -2.47
N ILE A 85 12.26 3.53 -1.37
CA ILE A 85 12.88 4.85 -1.42
C ILE A 85 14.21 4.78 -2.18
N CYS A 86 15.07 3.82 -1.84
CA CYS A 86 16.34 3.61 -2.55
C CYS A 86 16.11 3.33 -4.05
N ALA A 87 15.19 2.43 -4.38
CA ALA A 87 14.85 2.09 -5.76
C ALA A 87 14.31 3.30 -6.54
N GLY A 88 13.52 4.17 -5.89
CA GLY A 88 13.02 5.41 -6.50
C GLY A 88 14.11 6.45 -6.78
N ILE A 89 15.17 6.50 -5.96
CA ILE A 89 16.33 7.37 -6.20
C ILE A 89 17.14 6.87 -7.41
N PHE A 90 17.24 5.56 -7.61
CA PHE A 90 17.95 4.97 -8.75
C PHE A 90 17.07 4.92 -10.01
N THR A 91 17.12 6.00 -10.80
CA THR A 91 16.34 6.15 -12.05
C THR A 91 16.56 5.04 -13.10
N LYS A 92 17.65 4.28 -13.02
CA LYS A 92 17.87 3.09 -13.86
C LYS A 92 16.83 2.00 -13.61
N VAL A 93 16.37 1.84 -12.37
CA VAL A 93 15.30 0.91 -12.03
C VAL A 93 14.01 1.35 -12.71
N ALA A 94 13.67 2.63 -12.63
CA ALA A 94 12.51 3.20 -13.32
C ALA A 94 12.60 3.03 -14.85
N ALA A 95 13.78 3.19 -15.44
CA ALA A 95 13.99 3.00 -16.87
C ALA A 95 13.73 1.55 -17.30
N ILE A 96 14.18 0.56 -16.51
CA ILE A 96 13.89 -0.86 -16.79
C ILE A 96 12.38 -1.12 -16.69
N LEU A 97 11.71 -0.62 -15.65
CA LEU A 97 10.27 -0.77 -15.50
C LEU A 97 9.49 -0.15 -16.67
N ALA A 98 9.96 0.97 -17.22
CA ALA A 98 9.36 1.62 -18.39
C ALA A 98 9.53 0.84 -19.70
N THR A 99 10.44 -0.15 -19.75
CA THR A 99 10.58 -1.03 -20.93
C THR A 99 9.60 -2.20 -20.94
N ILE A 100 8.84 -2.40 -19.85
CA ILE A 100 7.87 -3.49 -19.75
C ILE A 100 6.71 -3.22 -20.73
N PRO A 101 6.38 -4.16 -21.64
CA PRO A 101 5.28 -3.99 -22.57
C PRO A 101 3.91 -3.85 -21.89
N ASP A 102 3.06 -2.96 -22.44
CA ASP A 102 1.69 -2.75 -21.97
C ASP A 102 0.85 -4.03 -21.85
N PRO A 103 0.93 -5.02 -22.76
CA PRO A 103 0.17 -6.27 -22.61
C PRO A 103 0.54 -7.07 -21.36
N ILE A 104 1.79 -6.98 -20.88
CA ILE A 104 2.24 -7.67 -19.67
C ILE A 104 1.70 -6.94 -18.44
N ILE A 105 1.75 -5.61 -18.44
CA ILE A 105 1.19 -4.78 -17.38
C ILE A 105 -0.32 -5.01 -17.28
N GLY A 106 -1.03 -5.00 -18.41
CA GLY A 106 -2.46 -5.30 -18.47
C GLY A 106 -2.78 -6.74 -18.07
N GLY A 107 -1.89 -7.70 -18.35
CA GLY A 107 -2.02 -9.08 -17.90
C GLY A 107 -1.90 -9.23 -16.38
N VAL A 108 -0.97 -8.51 -15.74
CA VAL A 108 -0.75 -8.61 -14.28
C VAL A 108 -1.77 -7.79 -13.48
N LEU A 109 -2.16 -6.62 -13.99
CA LEU A 109 -3.08 -5.69 -13.30
C LEU A 109 -4.55 -5.87 -13.69
N GLY A 110 -4.83 -6.53 -14.83
CA GLY A 110 -6.18 -6.74 -15.36
C GLY A 110 -6.84 -8.04 -14.89
N MET A 111 -6.24 -8.73 -13.92
CA MET A 111 -6.83 -9.89 -13.24
C MET A 111 -7.59 -9.46 -11.99
#